data_AF-A0A8B9T131-F1
#
_entry.id   AF-A0A8B9T131-F1
#
_cell.length_a   1.000
_cell.length_b   1.000
_cell.length_c   1.000
_cell.angle_alpha   90.00
_cell.angle_beta   90.00
_cell.angle_gamma   90.00
#
_symmetry.space_group_name_H-M   'P 1'
#
loop_
_entity.id
_entity.type
_entity.pdbx_description
1 polymer ?
#
loop_
_entity_poly.entity_id
_entity_poly.type
_entity_poly.pdbx_seq_one_letter_code
_entity_poly.pdbx_strand_id
1 'polypeptide(L)'
;MPPAATGTGIRSHEWSCRLVTLLHGVAVTCLSGYVALLDGPWPLTHAGSPNTPLQIHVLALTLGYFIFDLGWCLYFQTEGDLMLLHHTLSICGMIMVLGLGKSATEVNAVVFVSEITNPLLQARWFLREMGRYHTLLGEVVDFFFVLLFLVLRIVGGALIMYAMLASPQPSWLLKAGGLAMYLVSLGFLVEICHFVRRKMLKKFPSWTSLRSTECTCENERAPDSSLMVVVEGASWDGS
;
A
#
# COMPACT_ATOMS: atom_id res chain seq x y z
N MET A 1 -13.81 14.32 -16.41
CA MET A 1 -14.79 13.25 -16.16
C MET A 1 -14.51 12.14 -17.15
N PRO A 2 -14.21 10.90 -16.72
CA PRO A 2 -14.24 9.79 -17.65
C PRO A 2 -15.72 9.49 -18.02
N PRO A 3 -15.99 9.08 -19.27
CA PRO A 3 -17.35 8.82 -19.74
C PRO A 3 -17.96 7.60 -19.04
N ALA A 4 -19.27 7.67 -18.80
CA ALA A 4 -20.06 6.57 -18.27
C ALA A 4 -19.92 5.34 -19.19
N ALA A 5 -19.54 4.20 -18.59
CA ALA A 5 -19.42 2.93 -19.29
C ALA A 5 -20.80 2.50 -19.82
N THR A 6 -20.99 2.63 -21.13
CA THR A 6 -22.05 1.97 -21.88
C THR A 6 -21.75 0.48 -21.97
N GLY A 7 -22.74 -0.33 -21.58
CA GLY A 7 -22.61 -1.78 -21.48
C GLY A 7 -22.25 -2.46 -22.80
N THR A 8 -21.03 -2.99 -22.87
CA THR A 8 -20.68 -4.20 -23.63
C THR A 8 -19.74 -5.03 -22.74
N GLY A 9 -19.97 -6.33 -22.63
CA GLY A 9 -19.39 -7.22 -21.62
C GLY A 9 -17.89 -7.55 -21.77
N ILE A 10 -17.09 -6.67 -22.37
CA ILE A 10 -15.64 -6.87 -22.54
C ILE A 10 -14.91 -5.88 -21.61
N ARG A 11 -14.23 -6.42 -20.60
CA ARG A 11 -13.40 -5.59 -19.70
C ARG A 11 -12.18 -5.05 -20.47
N SER A 12 -11.71 -3.87 -20.10
CA SER A 12 -10.56 -3.23 -20.75
C SER A 12 -9.28 -4.07 -20.63
N HIS A 13 -8.32 -3.84 -21.53
CA HIS A 13 -7.00 -4.46 -21.42
C HIS A 13 -6.31 -4.06 -20.11
N GLU A 14 -6.47 -2.81 -19.64
CA GLU A 14 -5.98 -2.37 -18.34
C GLU A 14 -6.59 -3.17 -17.20
N TRP A 15 -7.90 -3.43 -17.22
CA TRP A 15 -8.55 -4.26 -16.21
C TRP A 15 -7.91 -5.65 -16.14
N SER A 16 -7.67 -6.25 -17.30
CA SER A 16 -7.07 -7.58 -17.40
C SER A 16 -5.64 -7.59 -16.88
N CYS A 17 -4.85 -6.56 -17.22
CA CYS A 17 -3.50 -6.38 -16.69
C CYS A 17 -3.50 -6.22 -15.16
N ARG A 18 -4.36 -5.35 -14.62
CA ARG A 18 -4.49 -5.14 -13.17
C ARG A 18 -4.91 -6.43 -12.44
N LEU A 19 -5.69 -7.30 -13.09
CA LEU A 19 -6.02 -8.61 -12.55
C LEU A 19 -4.81 -9.55 -12.52
N VAL A 20 -3.99 -9.57 -13.57
CA VAL A 20 -2.71 -10.31 -13.60
C VAL A 20 -1.79 -9.79 -12.50
N THR A 21 -1.65 -8.48 -12.35
CA THR A 21 -0.88 -7.85 -11.26
C THR A 21 -1.37 -8.28 -9.88
N LEU A 22 -2.69 -8.30 -9.67
CA LEU A 22 -3.28 -8.73 -8.40
C LEU A 22 -2.96 -10.20 -8.10
N LEU A 23 -3.17 -11.09 -9.07
CA LEU A 23 -2.90 -12.52 -8.92
C LEU A 23 -1.41 -12.78 -8.65
N HIS A 24 -0.54 -12.10 -9.39
CA HIS A 24 0.89 -12.13 -9.17
C HIS A 24 1.25 -11.68 -7.76
N GLY A 25 0.79 -10.49 -7.37
CA GLY A 25 1.09 -9.89 -6.07
C GLY A 25 0.64 -10.80 -4.91
N VAL A 26 -0.53 -11.42 -5.01
CA VAL A 26 -0.99 -12.40 -4.00
C VAL A 26 -0.09 -13.64 -3.98
N ALA A 27 0.17 -14.25 -5.13
CA ALA A 27 0.97 -15.47 -5.23
C ALA A 27 2.40 -15.26 -4.71
N VAL A 28 3.07 -14.20 -5.17
CA VAL A 28 4.44 -13.88 -4.77
C VAL A 28 4.52 -13.43 -3.33
N THR A 29 3.57 -12.65 -2.81
CA THR A 29 3.54 -12.32 -1.37
C THR A 29 3.48 -13.58 -0.53
N CYS A 30 2.60 -14.53 -0.86
CA CYS A 30 2.49 -15.78 -0.11
C CYS A 30 3.77 -16.63 -0.20
N LEU A 31 4.31 -16.82 -1.41
CA LEU A 31 5.50 -17.64 -1.62
C LEU A 31 6.77 -17.03 -1.01
N SER A 32 7.03 -15.76 -1.26
CA SER A 32 8.19 -15.05 -0.69
C SER A 32 8.08 -14.90 0.82
N GLY A 33 6.86 -14.71 1.36
CA GLY A 33 6.60 -14.71 2.79
C GLY A 33 6.87 -16.06 3.43
N TYR A 34 6.42 -17.16 2.80
CA TYR A 34 6.74 -18.52 3.25
C TYR A 34 8.26 -18.76 3.28
N VAL A 35 8.96 -18.39 2.20
CA VAL A 35 10.42 -18.50 2.10
C VAL A 35 11.13 -17.70 3.19
N ALA A 36 10.73 -16.44 3.38
CA ALA A 36 11.40 -15.53 4.31
C ALA A 36 11.09 -15.83 5.79
N LEU A 37 9.88 -16.33 6.09
CA LEU A 37 9.41 -16.50 7.46
C LEU A 37 9.46 -17.93 8.00
N LEU A 38 9.37 -18.94 7.14
CA LEU A 38 9.17 -20.33 7.54
C LEU A 38 10.23 -21.28 6.98
N ASP A 39 10.53 -21.22 5.68
CA ASP A 39 11.45 -22.16 5.01
C ASP A 39 12.92 -21.88 5.38
N GLY A 40 13.28 -20.60 5.42
CA GLY A 40 14.65 -20.14 5.68
C GLY A 40 15.58 -20.25 4.47
N PRO A 41 16.88 -19.93 4.65
CA PRO A 41 17.49 -19.39 5.87
C PRO A 41 16.97 -17.98 6.24
N TRP A 42 17.19 -17.57 7.50
CA TRP A 42 16.60 -16.31 8.02
C TRP A 42 17.29 -15.07 7.42
N PRO A 43 16.56 -14.12 6.79
CA PRO A 43 17.14 -13.01 6.04
C PRO A 43 17.95 -12.02 6.87
N LEU A 44 17.66 -11.88 8.18
CA LEU A 44 18.38 -10.91 9.02
C LEU A 44 19.74 -11.43 9.53
N THR A 45 20.00 -12.73 9.43
CA THR A 45 21.26 -13.34 9.92
C THR A 45 22.04 -14.07 8.84
N HIS A 46 21.40 -14.43 7.73
CA HIS A 46 21.99 -15.26 6.67
C HIS A 46 22.05 -14.55 5.30
N ALA A 47 22.06 -13.22 5.28
CA ALA A 47 22.20 -12.45 4.05
C ALA A 47 23.48 -12.84 3.29
N GLY A 48 23.36 -13.09 1.98
CA GLY A 48 24.42 -13.54 1.09
C GLY A 48 24.62 -15.06 1.02
N SER A 49 23.73 -15.84 1.65
CA SER A 49 23.77 -17.31 1.58
C SER A 49 23.54 -17.83 0.15
N PRO A 50 23.99 -19.07 -0.15
CA PRO A 50 23.63 -19.76 -1.39
C PRO A 50 22.13 -19.83 -1.59
N ASN A 51 21.68 -19.64 -2.84
CA ASN A 51 20.26 -19.65 -3.17
C ASN A 51 19.68 -21.06 -3.02
N THR A 52 18.52 -21.18 -2.39
CA THR A 52 17.78 -22.45 -2.38
C THR A 52 16.98 -22.62 -3.68
N PRO A 53 16.62 -23.86 -4.08
CA PRO A 53 15.78 -24.08 -5.25
C PRO A 53 14.46 -23.32 -5.17
N LEU A 54 13.79 -23.29 -4.01
CA LEU A 54 12.53 -22.58 -3.84
C LEU A 54 12.73 -21.05 -4.00
N GLN A 55 13.77 -20.48 -3.39
CA GLN A 55 14.12 -19.07 -3.56
C GLN A 55 14.33 -18.70 -5.03
N ILE A 56 15.00 -19.56 -5.81
CA ILE A 56 15.22 -19.36 -7.25
C ILE A 56 13.89 -19.36 -8.00
N HIS A 57 12.98 -20.30 -7.72
CA HIS A 57 11.68 -20.37 -8.39
C HIS A 57 10.83 -19.11 -8.11
N VAL A 58 10.81 -18.65 -6.86
CA VAL A 58 10.06 -17.43 -6.50
C VAL A 58 10.64 -16.19 -7.19
N LEU A 59 11.97 -16.03 -7.22
CA LEU A 59 12.60 -14.93 -7.95
C LEU A 59 12.41 -15.03 -9.46
N ALA A 60 12.44 -16.22 -10.05
CA ALA A 60 12.19 -16.39 -11.49
C ALA A 60 10.75 -16.03 -11.87
N LEU A 61 9.77 -16.43 -11.05
CA LEU A 61 8.37 -16.05 -11.22
C LEU A 61 8.19 -14.52 -11.10
N THR A 62 8.83 -13.91 -10.11
CA THR A 62 8.81 -12.46 -9.87
C THR A 62 9.47 -11.68 -11.01
N LEU A 63 10.62 -12.15 -11.47
CA LEU A 63 11.36 -11.56 -12.59
C LEU A 63 10.54 -11.58 -13.89
N GLY A 64 9.92 -12.72 -14.23
CA GLY A 64 9.09 -12.83 -15.42
C GLY A 64 7.94 -11.84 -15.41
N TYR A 65 7.28 -11.68 -14.26
CA TYR A 65 6.22 -10.68 -14.11
C TYR A 65 6.75 -9.24 -14.19
N PHE A 66 7.83 -8.87 -13.51
CA PHE A 66 8.35 -7.51 -13.59
C PHE A 66 8.82 -7.13 -14.99
N ILE A 67 9.34 -8.07 -15.80
CA ILE A 67 9.63 -7.80 -17.21
C ILE A 67 8.34 -7.52 -17.99
N PHE A 68 7.31 -8.34 -17.80
CA PHE A 68 5.99 -8.11 -18.41
C PHE A 68 5.42 -6.74 -18.00
N ASP A 69 5.43 -6.42 -16.70
CA ASP A 69 4.84 -5.20 -16.14
C ASP A 69 5.62 -3.95 -16.56
N LEU A 70 6.95 -4.02 -16.62
CA LEU A 70 7.76 -2.93 -17.17
C LEU A 70 7.45 -2.70 -18.66
N GLY A 71 7.32 -3.77 -19.44
CA GLY A 71 6.90 -3.67 -20.84
C GLY A 71 5.53 -3.02 -21.00
N TRP A 72 4.57 -3.39 -20.14
CA TRP A 72 3.25 -2.76 -20.09
C TRP A 72 3.35 -1.27 -19.75
N CYS A 73 4.09 -0.91 -18.70
CA CYS A 73 4.27 0.47 -18.26
C CYS A 73 4.93 1.35 -19.33
N LEU A 74 5.93 0.82 -20.05
CA LEU A 74 6.59 1.53 -21.14
C LEU A 74 5.70 1.67 -22.39
N TYR A 75 4.89 0.66 -22.69
CA TYR A 75 4.01 0.72 -23.86
C TYR A 75 2.82 1.65 -23.66
N PHE A 76 2.15 1.55 -22.51
CA PHE A 76 0.94 2.32 -22.21
C PHE A 76 1.20 3.62 -21.41
N GLN A 77 2.44 3.86 -20.97
CA GLN A 77 2.84 5.05 -20.21
C GLN A 77 1.96 5.26 -18.95
N THR A 78 1.68 4.16 -18.23
CA THR A 78 0.70 4.12 -17.14
C THR A 78 1.25 4.59 -15.79
N GLU A 79 2.56 4.59 -15.62
CA GLU A 79 3.22 4.80 -14.33
C GLU A 79 4.33 5.85 -14.44
N GLY A 80 4.67 6.51 -13.33
CA GLY A 80 5.71 7.57 -13.29
C GLY A 80 7.15 7.02 -13.18
N ASP A 81 8.12 7.91 -13.40
CA ASP A 81 9.56 7.59 -13.45
C ASP A 81 10.07 6.80 -12.24
N LEU A 82 9.57 7.10 -11.03
CA LEU A 82 9.97 6.41 -9.81
C LEU A 82 9.57 4.92 -9.83
N MET A 83 8.42 4.61 -10.42
CA MET A 83 7.96 3.23 -10.62
C MET A 83 8.79 2.52 -11.69
N LEU A 84 9.08 3.19 -12.80
CA LEU A 84 9.96 2.62 -13.84
C LEU A 84 11.36 2.32 -13.29
N LEU A 85 11.91 3.22 -12.46
CA LEU A 85 13.18 3.00 -11.78
C LEU A 85 13.10 1.82 -10.79
N HIS A 86 12.02 1.71 -10.02
CA HIS A 86 11.75 0.58 -9.13
C HIS A 86 11.76 -0.75 -9.89
N HIS A 87 11.03 -0.86 -11.01
CA HIS A 87 11.01 -2.07 -11.83
C HIS A 87 12.39 -2.38 -12.41
N THR A 88 13.07 -1.37 -12.97
CA THR A 88 14.39 -1.55 -13.59
C THR A 88 15.41 -2.06 -12.57
N LEU A 89 15.51 -1.42 -11.40
CA LEU A 89 16.42 -1.86 -10.33
C LEU A 89 16.08 -3.26 -9.83
N SER A 90 14.78 -3.57 -9.69
CA SER A 90 14.33 -4.90 -9.25
C SER A 90 14.70 -5.99 -10.26
N ILE A 91 14.48 -5.75 -11.55
CA ILE A 91 14.86 -6.67 -12.63
C ILE A 91 16.37 -6.90 -12.63
N CYS A 92 17.16 -5.83 -12.62
CA CYS A 92 18.62 -5.93 -12.57
C CYS A 92 19.11 -6.69 -11.33
N GLY A 93 18.54 -6.40 -10.15
CA GLY A 93 18.88 -7.07 -8.90
C GLY A 93 18.55 -8.57 -8.92
N MET A 94 17.37 -8.94 -9.41
CA MET A 94 16.98 -10.35 -9.51
C MET A 94 17.83 -11.12 -10.53
N ILE A 95 18.11 -10.55 -11.71
CA ILE A 95 19.01 -11.16 -12.69
C ILE A 95 20.40 -11.40 -12.07
N MET A 96 20.91 -10.42 -11.33
CA MET A 96 22.21 -10.53 -10.66
C MET A 96 22.22 -11.63 -9.59
N VAL A 97 21.22 -11.69 -8.71
CA VAL A 97 21.12 -12.72 -7.67
C VAL A 97 20.96 -14.12 -8.26
N LEU A 98 20.16 -14.26 -9.32
CA LEU A 98 20.00 -15.54 -10.03
C LEU A 98 21.32 -15.96 -10.70
N GLY A 99 22.04 -15.03 -11.34
CA GLY A 99 23.33 -15.30 -11.97
C GLY A 99 24.46 -15.60 -10.99
N LEU A 100 24.50 -14.93 -9.82
CA LEU A 100 25.49 -15.15 -8.78
C LEU A 100 25.26 -16.42 -7.96
N GLY A 101 24.02 -16.94 -7.93
CA GLY A 101 23.66 -18.11 -7.12
C GLY A 101 23.68 -17.87 -5.61
N LYS A 102 23.73 -16.61 -5.16
CA LYS A 102 23.75 -16.20 -3.75
C LYS A 102 22.87 -14.97 -3.53
N SER A 103 22.49 -14.73 -2.27
CA SER A 103 21.74 -13.54 -1.81
C SER A 103 20.23 -13.56 -2.13
N ALA A 104 19.69 -14.68 -2.61
CA ALA A 104 18.24 -14.78 -2.82
C ALA A 104 17.45 -14.81 -1.51
N THR A 105 18.10 -15.07 -0.38
CA THR A 105 17.46 -15.06 0.94
C THR A 105 16.93 -13.67 1.29
N GLU A 106 17.80 -12.67 1.30
CA GLU A 106 17.42 -11.29 1.60
C GLU A 106 16.63 -10.65 0.46
N VAL A 107 16.89 -11.01 -0.82
CA VAL A 107 16.10 -10.48 -1.94
C VAL A 107 14.67 -11.02 -1.94
N ASN A 108 14.43 -12.30 -1.59
CA ASN A 108 13.05 -12.79 -1.40
C ASN A 108 12.37 -12.08 -0.23
N ALA A 109 13.09 -11.79 0.86
CA ALA A 109 12.53 -11.02 1.97
C ALA A 109 12.16 -9.58 1.56
N VAL A 110 13.00 -8.93 0.74
CA VAL A 110 12.68 -7.61 0.14
C VAL A 110 11.44 -7.72 -0.76
N VAL A 111 11.37 -8.74 -1.63
CA VAL A 111 10.19 -9.02 -2.47
C VAL A 111 8.93 -9.18 -1.63
N PHE A 112 9.00 -9.91 -0.51
CA PHE A 112 7.86 -10.08 0.38
C PHE A 112 7.36 -8.75 0.96
N VAL A 113 8.27 -7.99 1.59
CA VAL A 113 7.88 -6.71 2.20
C VAL A 113 7.45 -5.68 1.16
N SER A 114 7.95 -5.79 -0.09
CA SER A 114 7.50 -4.91 -1.18
C SER A 114 6.13 -5.33 -1.72
N GLU A 115 5.93 -6.59 -2.08
CA GLU A 115 4.73 -7.06 -2.78
C GLU A 115 3.49 -7.14 -1.89
N ILE A 116 3.63 -7.29 -0.57
CA ILE A 116 2.47 -7.39 0.34
C ILE A 116 1.51 -6.19 0.27
N THR A 117 2.01 -5.03 -0.15
CA THR A 117 1.20 -3.81 -0.34
C THR A 117 0.50 -3.75 -1.71
N ASN A 118 0.95 -4.52 -2.70
CA ASN A 118 0.48 -4.47 -4.08
C ASN A 118 -0.98 -4.96 -4.23
N PRO A 119 -1.43 -6.05 -3.60
CA PRO A 119 -2.85 -6.43 -3.64
C PRO A 119 -3.80 -5.31 -3.18
N LEU A 120 -3.38 -4.50 -2.20
CA LEU A 120 -4.17 -3.35 -1.74
C LEU A 120 -4.16 -2.20 -2.75
N LEU A 121 -3.04 -1.96 -3.44
CA LEU A 121 -2.99 -1.00 -4.56
C LEU A 121 -3.93 -1.41 -5.69
N GLN A 122 -3.92 -2.69 -6.08
CA GLN A 122 -4.82 -3.20 -7.10
C GLN A 122 -6.28 -3.15 -6.64
N ALA A 123 -6.58 -3.56 -5.40
CA ALA A 123 -7.92 -3.46 -4.82
C ALA A 123 -8.44 -2.02 -4.84
N ARG A 124 -7.58 -1.05 -4.50
CA ARG A 124 -7.91 0.38 -4.58
C ARG A 124 -8.26 0.81 -6.00
N TRP A 125 -7.49 0.40 -7.01
CA TRP A 125 -7.79 0.69 -8.41
C TRP A 125 -9.15 0.10 -8.80
N PHE A 126 -9.41 -1.17 -8.49
CA PHE A 126 -10.70 -1.82 -8.77
C PHE A 126 -11.87 -1.13 -8.06
N LEU A 127 -11.71 -0.68 -6.82
CA LEU A 127 -12.74 0.08 -6.10
C LEU A 127 -13.04 1.42 -6.77
N ARG A 128 -12.03 2.08 -7.34
CA ARG A 128 -12.25 3.32 -8.11
C ARG A 128 -13.01 3.05 -9.39
N GLU A 129 -12.61 2.02 -10.12
CA GLU A 129 -13.23 1.64 -11.39
C GLU A 129 -14.70 1.21 -11.20
N MET A 130 -15.01 0.53 -10.10
CA MET A 130 -16.38 0.16 -9.73
C MET A 130 -17.19 1.31 -9.09
N GLY A 131 -16.63 2.51 -8.93
CA GLY A 131 -17.29 3.64 -8.25
C GLY A 131 -17.49 3.47 -6.74
N ARG A 132 -16.84 2.47 -6.12
CA ARG A 132 -16.97 2.10 -4.70
C ARG A 132 -15.85 2.63 -3.80
N TYR A 133 -14.94 3.46 -4.34
CA TYR A 133 -13.78 3.97 -3.60
C TYR A 133 -14.15 4.87 -2.41
N HIS A 134 -15.26 5.61 -2.47
CA HIS A 134 -15.68 6.50 -1.38
C HIS A 134 -16.45 5.79 -0.25
N THR A 135 -16.46 4.46 -0.24
CA THR A 135 -17.07 3.65 0.81
C THR A 135 -16.09 3.36 1.95
N LEU A 136 -16.59 2.84 3.08
CA LEU A 136 -15.75 2.36 4.19
C LEU A 136 -14.67 1.37 3.72
N LEU A 137 -14.97 0.53 2.74
CA LEU A 137 -14.02 -0.42 2.18
C LEU A 137 -12.82 0.29 1.54
N GLY A 138 -13.04 1.40 0.82
CA GLY A 138 -11.96 2.20 0.26
C GLY A 138 -11.10 2.89 1.34
N GLU A 139 -11.72 3.33 2.44
CA GLU A 139 -10.97 3.86 3.60
C GLU A 139 -10.10 2.79 4.27
N VAL A 140 -10.65 1.59 4.48
CA VAL A 140 -9.94 0.44 5.04
C VAL A 140 -8.75 0.03 4.17
N VAL A 141 -8.94 -0.07 2.85
CA VAL A 141 -7.87 -0.40 1.90
C VAL A 141 -6.74 0.63 1.95
N ASP A 142 -7.07 1.93 1.92
CA ASP A 142 -6.06 2.99 2.02
C ASP A 142 -5.31 2.94 3.36
N PHE A 143 -6.01 2.67 4.47
CA PHE A 143 -5.39 2.56 5.80
C PHE A 143 -4.40 1.39 5.85
N PHE A 144 -4.81 0.19 5.46
CA PHE A 144 -3.92 -0.97 5.47
C PHE A 144 -2.75 -0.81 4.49
N PHE A 145 -2.98 -0.18 3.33
CA PHE A 145 -1.92 0.11 2.39
C PHE A 145 -0.83 0.96 3.05
N VAL A 146 -1.21 2.10 3.68
CA VAL A 146 -0.26 2.99 4.36
C VAL A 146 0.42 2.29 5.54
N LEU A 147 -0.33 1.53 6.35
CA LEU A 147 0.20 0.82 7.50
C LEU A 147 1.27 -0.22 7.09
N LEU A 148 0.94 -1.09 6.13
CA LEU A 148 1.87 -2.12 5.65
C LEU A 148 3.08 -1.48 4.93
N PHE A 149 2.87 -0.39 4.22
CA PHE A 149 3.97 0.35 3.61
C PHE A 149 4.95 0.87 4.67
N LEU A 150 4.46 1.51 5.74
CA LEU A 150 5.31 2.02 6.80
C LEU A 150 6.00 0.90 7.59
N VAL A 151 5.24 -0.11 8.04
CA VAL A 151 5.77 -1.15 8.91
C VAL A 151 6.67 -2.13 8.14
N LEU A 152 6.24 -2.60 6.98
CA LEU A 152 6.99 -3.64 6.27
C LEU A 152 7.98 -3.06 5.26
N ARG A 153 7.55 -2.15 4.37
CA ARG A 153 8.49 -1.59 3.37
C ARG A 153 9.54 -0.68 4.00
N ILE A 154 9.16 0.19 4.93
CA ILE A 154 10.12 1.13 5.54
C ILE A 154 10.87 0.46 6.69
N VAL A 155 10.17 0.06 7.76
CA VAL A 155 10.88 -0.52 8.93
C VAL A 155 11.46 -1.90 8.60
N GLY A 156 10.66 -2.83 8.06
CA GLY A 156 11.15 -4.15 7.65
C GLY A 156 12.24 -4.07 6.58
N GLY A 157 12.07 -3.21 5.57
CA GLY A 157 13.08 -2.95 4.55
C GLY A 157 14.39 -2.41 5.13
N ALA A 158 14.33 -1.50 6.10
CA ALA A 158 15.52 -0.99 6.79
C ALA A 158 16.28 -2.10 7.54
N LEU A 159 15.56 -2.99 8.22
CA LEU A 159 16.17 -4.12 8.94
C LEU A 159 16.87 -5.09 7.99
N ILE A 160 16.24 -5.43 6.87
CA ILE A 160 16.84 -6.30 5.84
C ILE A 160 18.05 -5.60 5.20
N MET A 161 17.95 -4.31 4.87
CA MET A 161 19.05 -3.52 4.33
C MET A 161 20.24 -3.48 5.30
N TYR A 162 19.98 -3.26 6.59
CA TYR A 162 21.01 -3.27 7.63
C TYR A 162 21.70 -4.64 7.70
N ALA A 163 20.94 -5.74 7.73
CA ALA A 163 21.49 -7.09 7.72
C ALA A 163 22.36 -7.37 6.48
N MET A 164 21.90 -6.95 5.29
CA MET A 164 22.66 -7.06 4.05
C MET A 164 23.97 -6.25 4.10
N LEU A 165 23.94 -5.01 4.62
CA LEU A 165 25.13 -4.17 4.75
C LEU A 165 26.14 -4.73 5.76
N ALA A 166 25.66 -5.23 6.89
CA ALA A 166 26.47 -5.80 7.96
C ALA A 166 27.11 -7.14 7.57
N SER A 167 26.44 -7.94 6.73
CA SER A 167 27.00 -9.21 6.24
C SER A 167 28.19 -8.98 5.30
N PRO A 168 29.31 -9.69 5.45
CA PRO A 168 30.43 -9.62 4.50
C PRO A 168 30.17 -10.40 3.20
N GLN A 169 29.10 -11.20 3.13
CA GLN A 169 28.85 -12.14 2.04
C GLN A 169 28.27 -11.49 0.76
N PRO A 170 27.25 -10.59 0.83
CA PRO A 170 26.72 -9.94 -0.36
C PRO A 170 27.78 -9.10 -1.05
N SER A 171 27.81 -9.16 -2.39
CA SER A 171 28.73 -8.35 -3.18
C SER A 171 28.47 -6.86 -2.95
N TRP A 172 29.51 -6.03 -3.09
CA TRP A 172 29.36 -4.58 -2.95
C TRP A 172 28.32 -4.01 -3.92
N LEU A 173 28.19 -4.62 -5.11
CA LEU A 173 27.23 -4.22 -6.13
C LEU A 173 25.78 -4.52 -5.70
N LEU A 174 25.53 -5.67 -5.07
CA LEU A 174 24.23 -5.98 -4.48
C LEU A 174 23.89 -5.04 -3.33
N LYS A 175 24.87 -4.69 -2.48
CA LYS A 175 24.67 -3.69 -1.42
C LYS A 175 24.30 -2.32 -1.97
N ALA A 176 24.99 -1.86 -3.01
CA ALA A 176 24.69 -0.61 -3.68
C ALA A 176 23.30 -0.63 -4.33
N GLY A 177 22.94 -1.73 -5.01
CA GLY A 177 21.62 -1.93 -5.59
C GLY A 177 20.50 -1.97 -4.54
N GLY A 178 20.72 -2.68 -3.43
CA GLY A 178 19.80 -2.72 -2.28
C GLY A 178 19.59 -1.34 -1.67
N LEU A 179 20.67 -0.56 -1.48
CA LEU A 179 20.57 0.80 -1.00
C LEU A 179 19.78 1.70 -1.96
N ALA A 180 20.05 1.61 -3.27
CA ALA A 180 19.30 2.35 -4.29
C ALA A 180 17.82 1.99 -4.26
N MET A 181 17.48 0.70 -4.14
CA MET A 181 16.10 0.22 -4.04
C MET A 181 15.41 0.72 -2.75
N TYR A 182 16.13 0.79 -1.64
CA TYR A 182 15.62 1.35 -0.39
C TYR A 182 15.35 2.86 -0.52
N LEU A 183 16.23 3.61 -1.19
CA LEU A 183 16.00 5.03 -1.50
C LEU A 183 14.76 5.25 -2.37
N VAL A 184 14.52 4.39 -3.36
CA VAL A 184 13.27 4.41 -4.15
C VAL A 184 12.05 4.19 -3.26
N SER A 185 12.12 3.28 -2.28
CA SER A 185 11.04 3.06 -1.31
C SER A 185 10.77 4.29 -0.44
N LEU A 186 11.80 5.07 -0.09
CA LEU A 186 11.64 6.36 0.58
C LEU A 186 11.03 7.42 -0.35
N GLY A 187 11.35 7.39 -1.65
CA GLY A 187 10.67 8.22 -2.64
C GLY A 187 9.16 7.99 -2.66
N PHE A 188 8.73 6.72 -2.68
CA PHE A 188 7.31 6.36 -2.60
C PHE A 188 6.68 6.78 -1.28
N LEU A 189 7.42 6.73 -0.16
CA LEU A 189 6.94 7.25 1.12
C LEU A 189 6.58 8.73 1.03
N VAL A 190 7.38 9.55 0.33
CA VAL A 190 7.09 10.97 0.12
C VAL A 190 5.78 11.14 -0.65
N GLU A 191 5.55 10.38 -1.71
CA GLU A 191 4.28 10.40 -2.47
C GLU A 191 3.07 10.02 -1.61
N ILE A 192 3.23 9.00 -0.75
CA ILE A 192 2.21 8.56 0.20
C ILE A 192 1.92 9.64 1.23
N CYS A 193 2.94 10.28 1.80
CA CYS A 193 2.78 11.41 2.72
C CYS A 193 2.00 12.56 2.07
N HIS A 194 2.31 12.90 0.81
CA HIS A 194 1.54 13.88 0.05
C HIS A 194 0.09 13.44 -0.17
N PHE A 195 -0.13 12.17 -0.49
CA PHE A 195 -1.47 11.59 -0.63
C PHE A 195 -2.29 11.70 0.67
N VAL A 196 -1.73 11.28 1.80
CA VAL A 196 -2.37 11.35 3.12
C VAL A 196 -2.68 12.79 3.49
N ARG A 197 -1.71 13.71 3.33
CA ARG A 197 -1.90 15.14 3.60
C ARG A 197 -3.07 15.72 2.79
N ARG A 198 -3.12 15.44 1.47
CA ARG A 198 -4.23 15.88 0.62
C ARG A 198 -5.59 15.31 1.06
N LYS A 199 -5.61 14.05 1.50
CA LYS A 199 -6.85 13.40 1.98
C LYS A 199 -7.33 14.01 3.30
N MET A 200 -6.42 14.26 4.24
CA MET A 200 -6.73 14.91 5.53
C MET A 200 -7.21 16.35 5.35
N LEU A 201 -6.55 17.14 4.49
CA LEU A 201 -6.95 18.52 4.21
C LEU A 201 -8.34 18.64 3.58
N LYS A 202 -8.79 17.65 2.79
CA LYS A 202 -10.15 17.63 2.24
C LYS A 202 -11.19 17.21 3.28
N LYS A 203 -10.84 16.31 4.20
CA LYS A 203 -11.75 15.81 5.24
C LYS A 203 -11.93 16.81 6.39
N PHE A 204 -10.93 17.65 6.65
CA PHE A 204 -10.98 18.65 7.74
C PHE A 204 -12.13 19.66 7.60
N PRO A 205 -12.32 20.38 6.47
CA PRO A 205 -13.45 21.31 6.31
C PRO A 205 -14.82 20.61 6.34
N SER A 206 -14.95 19.39 5.78
CA SER A 206 -16.20 18.64 5.84
C SER A 206 -16.59 18.24 7.26
N TRP A 207 -15.61 17.88 8.09
CA TRP A 207 -15.85 17.50 9.48
C TRP A 207 -16.19 18.72 10.34
N THR A 208 -15.50 19.84 10.12
CA THR A 208 -15.82 21.13 10.77
C THR A 208 -17.21 21.62 10.41
N SER A 209 -17.61 21.50 9.14
CA SER A 209 -18.97 21.84 8.67
C SER A 209 -20.04 20.96 9.34
N LEU A 210 -19.86 19.63 9.32
CA LEU A 210 -20.79 18.69 9.97
C LEU A 210 -20.94 18.97 11.48
N ARG A 211 -19.83 19.20 12.18
CA ARG A 211 -19.86 19.54 13.62
C ARG A 211 -20.57 20.86 13.89
N SER A 212 -20.42 21.85 13.00
CA SER A 212 -21.13 23.12 13.12
C SER A 212 -22.64 22.96 12.90
N THR A 213 -23.07 22.09 11.97
CA THR A 213 -24.48 21.75 11.72
C THR A 213 -25.08 20.95 12.87
N GLU A 214 -24.36 19.95 13.41
CA GLU A 214 -24.82 19.20 14.59
C GLU A 214 -25.03 20.12 15.79
N CYS A 215 -24.08 21.03 16.06
CA CYS A 215 -24.17 22.00 17.16
C CYS A 215 -25.34 22.98 16.99
N THR A 216 -25.65 23.41 15.75
CA THR A 216 -26.83 24.26 15.49
C THR A 216 -28.13 23.48 15.67
N CYS A 217 -28.21 22.25 15.15
CA CYS A 217 -29.38 21.38 15.34
C CYS A 217 -29.61 20.97 16.80
N GLU A 218 -28.55 20.88 17.61
CA GLU A 218 -28.64 20.58 19.04
C GLU A 218 -29.12 21.81 19.84
N ASN A 219 -28.65 23.02 19.49
CA ASN A 219 -29.17 24.27 20.05
C ASN A 219 -30.64 24.54 19.69
N GLU A 220 -31.10 24.16 18.50
CA GLU A 220 -32.52 24.28 18.10
C GLU A 220 -33.42 23.21 18.75
N ARG A 221 -32.85 22.08 19.19
CA ARG A 221 -33.60 20.99 19.87
C ARG A 221 -33.67 21.13 21.38
N ALA A 222 -32.86 22.00 21.98
CA ALA A 222 -33.00 22.32 23.40
C ALA A 222 -34.32 23.11 23.59
N PRO A 223 -35.32 22.59 24.33
CA PRO A 223 -36.50 23.38 24.65
C PRO A 223 -36.05 24.58 25.48
N ASP A 224 -36.51 25.78 25.10
CA ASP A 224 -36.28 27.00 25.86
C ASP A 224 -36.78 26.80 27.30
N SER A 225 -35.86 26.63 28.23
CA SER A 225 -36.14 26.51 29.67
C SER A 225 -36.71 27.80 30.28
N SER A 226 -36.99 28.83 29.46
CA SER A 226 -37.62 30.09 29.88
C SER A 226 -39.15 30.07 29.85
N LEU A 227 -39.78 28.95 29.48
CA LEU A 227 -41.24 28.79 29.43
C LEU A 227 -41.75 27.67 30.37
N MET A 228 -41.34 27.73 31.64
CA MET A 228 -42.05 27.08 32.74
C MET A 228 -42.19 28.05 33.92
N VAL A 229 -43.07 29.05 33.77
CA VAL A 229 -43.77 29.61 34.93
C VAL A 229 -45.19 29.08 34.87
N VAL A 230 -45.38 28.01 35.64
CA VAL A 230 -46.64 27.30 35.83
C VAL A 230 -47.68 28.22 36.42
N VAL A 231 -48.85 28.20 35.79
CA VAL A 231 -50.13 28.67 36.31
C VAL A 231 -50.60 27.69 37.39
N GLU A 232 -50.59 28.11 38.65
CA GLU A 232 -51.41 27.61 39.76
C GLU A 232 -51.91 28.87 40.49
N GLY A 233 -53.18 29.09 40.83
CA GLY A 233 -54.23 28.18 41.24
C GLY A 233 -54.85 28.77 42.51
N ALA A 234 -56.02 29.38 42.36
CA ALA A 234 -57.05 29.82 43.32
C ALA A 234 -56.80 29.86 44.86
N SER A 235 -57.23 31.01 45.41
CA SER A 235 -57.97 31.24 46.69
C SER A 235 -57.43 30.69 48.00
N TRP A 236 -57.21 31.57 48.98
CA TRP A 236 -57.78 31.48 50.35
C TRP A 236 -57.87 32.89 50.97
N ASP A 237 -58.83 33.02 51.88
CA ASP A 237 -59.47 34.23 52.36
C ASP A 237 -58.76 34.85 53.58
N GLY A 238 -59.14 36.08 53.95
CA GLY A 238 -59.28 36.43 55.37
C GLY A 238 -58.46 37.61 55.91
N SER A 239 -59.21 38.67 56.25
CA SER A 239 -58.95 39.82 57.15
C SER A 239 -57.94 40.89 56.74
#